data_AF-A0A920J7Q7-F1
#
_entry.id   AF-A0A920J7Q7-F1
#
_cell.length_a   1.000
_cell.length_b   1.000
_cell.length_c   1.000
_cell.angle_alpha   90.00
_cell.angle_beta   90.00
_cell.angle_gamma   90.00
#
_symmetry.space_group_name_H-M   'P 1'
#
loop_
_entity.id
_entity.type
_entity.pdbx_description
1 polymer ?
#
loop_
_entity_poly.entity_id
_entity_poly.type
_entity_poly.pdbx_seq_one_letter_code
_entity_poly.pdbx_strand_id
1 'polypeptide(L)'
;MTTSDYPGLVGESLSPIFDDLDAKIRDYVLFSQQWPWYKGVEHTRYASAGIFDGRYKYCRYYGVGGGADAAGVPLSGTIQFEFDSPFDDHDHEWYDLQEDPHELINLAMDRSRRNELRTRFDELRAIEAVDYAPIPS
;
A
#
# COMPACT_ATOMS: atom_id res chain seq x y z
N MET A 1 17.83 0.33 -10.65
CA MET A 1 16.74 1.22 -11.11
C MET A 1 16.86 1.38 -12.61
N THR A 2 16.06 0.61 -13.32
CA THR A 2 15.77 0.79 -14.75
C THR A 2 14.91 2.04 -14.87
N THR A 3 15.48 3.11 -15.42
CA THR A 3 14.75 4.35 -15.71
C THR A 3 13.67 4.05 -16.75
N SER A 4 12.41 4.35 -16.45
CA SER A 4 11.31 4.26 -17.41
C SER A 4 11.64 5.07 -18.68
N ASP A 5 11.44 4.48 -19.86
CA ASP A 5 11.58 5.14 -21.17
C ASP A 5 10.52 6.26 -21.37
N TYR A 6 9.58 6.41 -20.45
CA TYR A 6 8.49 7.37 -20.49
C TYR A 6 8.54 8.29 -19.25
N PRO A 7 9.03 9.53 -19.41
CA PRO A 7 9.05 10.52 -18.33
C PRO A 7 7.66 10.66 -17.70
N GLY A 8 7.58 10.41 -16.38
CA GLY A 8 6.35 10.53 -15.60
C GLY A 8 5.49 9.27 -15.47
N LEU A 9 5.90 8.13 -16.05
CA LEU A 9 5.33 6.83 -15.70
C LEU A 9 6.23 6.12 -14.68
N VAL A 10 5.66 5.77 -13.53
CA VAL A 10 6.33 5.03 -12.44
C VAL A 10 6.37 3.52 -12.68
N GLY A 11 5.66 3.01 -13.69
CA GLY A 11 5.60 1.59 -14.01
C GLY A 11 6.72 1.12 -14.96
N GLU A 12 6.96 -0.19 -14.97
CA GLU A 12 7.87 -0.88 -15.89
C GLU A 12 7.10 -1.64 -16.98
N SER A 13 7.67 -1.70 -18.19
CA SER A 13 7.08 -2.42 -19.32
C SER A 13 6.96 -3.92 -19.03
N LEU A 14 5.82 -4.50 -19.40
CA LEU A 14 5.61 -5.95 -19.36
C LEU A 14 6.08 -6.67 -20.63
N SER A 15 6.60 -5.95 -21.63
CA SER A 15 7.02 -6.54 -22.90
C SER A 15 8.03 -7.69 -22.80
N PRO A 16 8.96 -7.75 -21.81
CA PRO A 16 9.87 -8.89 -21.70
C PRO A 16 9.15 -10.24 -21.52
N ILE A 17 7.92 -10.23 -20.98
CA ILE A 17 7.11 -11.45 -20.77
C ILE A 17 6.75 -12.13 -22.11
N PHE A 18 6.75 -11.39 -23.23
CA PHE A 18 6.47 -11.98 -24.53
C PHE A 18 7.61 -12.88 -25.05
N ASP A 19 8.84 -12.64 -24.61
CA ASP A 19 10.03 -13.42 -25.00
C ASP A 19 10.38 -14.47 -23.93
N ASP A 20 10.10 -14.18 -22.65
CA ASP A 20 10.36 -15.05 -21.50
C ASP A 20 9.23 -14.93 -20.46
N LEU A 21 8.39 -15.98 -20.33
CA LEU A 21 7.27 -15.99 -19.39
C LEU A 21 7.71 -15.97 -17.91
N ASP A 22 8.96 -16.32 -17.62
CA ASP A 22 9.52 -16.30 -16.27
C ASP A 22 10.25 -14.98 -15.96
N ALA A 23 10.21 -14.01 -16.88
CA ALA A 23 10.84 -12.70 -16.69
C ALA A 23 10.28 -11.98 -15.46
N LYS A 24 11.15 -11.72 -14.47
CA LYS A 24 10.82 -10.89 -13.31
C LYS A 24 10.88 -9.42 -13.70
N ILE A 25 9.73 -8.76 -13.76
CA ILE A 25 9.63 -7.33 -14.13
C ILE A 25 9.79 -6.39 -12.94
N ARG A 26 9.39 -6.81 -11.73
CA ARG A 26 9.43 -5.96 -10.53
C ARG A 26 9.63 -6.79 -9.27
N ASP A 27 10.15 -6.15 -8.23
CA ASP A 27 10.33 -6.77 -6.91
C ASP A 27 9.08 -6.69 -6.04
N TYR A 28 8.24 -5.69 -6.24
CA TYR A 28 7.01 -5.49 -5.49
C TYR A 28 5.91 -4.84 -6.34
N VAL A 29 4.68 -4.92 -5.85
CA VAL A 29 3.53 -4.12 -6.32
C VAL A 29 3.12 -3.20 -5.18
N LEU A 30 3.20 -1.88 -5.40
CA LEU A 30 2.62 -0.87 -4.52
C LEU A 30 1.13 -0.70 -4.86
N PHE A 31 0.27 -0.72 -3.85
CA PHE A 31 -1.16 -0.43 -4.00
C PHE A 31 -1.59 0.62 -2.98
N SER A 32 -2.57 1.44 -3.35
CA SER A 32 -3.13 2.47 -2.48
C SER A 32 -4.58 2.79 -2.87
N GLN A 33 -5.39 3.10 -1.87
CA GLN A 33 -6.78 3.53 -1.99
C GLN A 33 -7.09 4.56 -0.90
N GLN A 34 -7.64 5.71 -1.29
CA GLN A 34 -7.97 6.81 -0.38
C GLN A 34 -9.44 7.27 -0.50
N TRP A 35 -10.38 6.33 -0.60
CA TRP A 35 -11.82 6.61 -0.51
C TRP A 35 -12.55 5.51 0.27
N PRO A 36 -13.56 5.85 1.09
CA PRO A 36 -14.40 4.85 1.73
C PRO A 36 -15.26 4.15 0.66
N TRP A 37 -15.11 2.84 0.54
CA TRP A 37 -15.82 2.02 -0.44
C TRP A 37 -17.32 1.86 -0.14
N TYR A 38 -17.73 2.14 1.10
CA TYR A 38 -19.12 2.09 1.55
C TYR A 38 -19.40 3.17 2.61
N LYS A 39 -20.65 3.66 2.65
CA LYS A 39 -21.08 4.68 3.61
C LYS A 39 -21.00 4.14 5.04
N GLY A 40 -20.44 4.94 5.94
CA GLY A 40 -20.16 4.60 7.33
C GLY A 40 -18.72 4.11 7.56
N VAL A 41 -18.01 3.67 6.51
CA VAL A 41 -16.60 3.24 6.64
C VAL A 41 -15.69 4.43 6.90
N GLU A 42 -16.09 5.65 6.50
CA GLU A 42 -15.40 6.90 6.82
C GLU A 42 -15.24 7.13 8.34
N HIS A 43 -15.96 6.40 9.20
CA HIS A 43 -15.80 6.45 10.66
C HIS A 43 -14.72 5.49 11.19
N THR A 44 -14.04 4.76 10.32
CA THR A 44 -12.93 3.84 10.62
C THR A 44 -11.72 4.20 9.76
N ARG A 45 -10.57 3.56 10.00
CA ARG A 45 -9.38 3.71 9.13
C ARG A 45 -9.69 3.13 7.75
N TYR A 46 -10.16 3.98 6.84
CA TYR A 46 -10.73 3.56 5.56
C TYR A 46 -9.74 3.57 4.41
N ALA A 47 -8.73 4.44 4.49
CA ALA A 47 -7.70 4.54 3.47
C ALA A 47 -6.66 3.45 3.71
N SER A 48 -6.08 2.93 2.65
CA SER A 48 -5.08 1.87 2.73
C SER A 48 -3.95 2.10 1.75
N ALA A 49 -2.75 1.70 2.16
CA ALA A 49 -1.58 1.61 1.31
C ALA A 49 -0.76 0.39 1.71
N GLY A 50 -0.13 -0.27 0.74
CA GLY A 50 0.58 -1.50 1.00
C GLY A 50 1.40 -2.00 -0.17
N ILE A 51 2.16 -3.06 0.11
CA ILE A 51 3.02 -3.72 -0.85
C ILE A 51 2.73 -5.22 -0.91
N PHE A 52 2.94 -5.80 -2.08
CA PHE A 52 3.06 -7.23 -2.27
C PHE A 52 4.41 -7.55 -2.92
N ASP A 53 5.25 -8.34 -2.26
CA ASP A 53 6.64 -8.65 -2.69
C ASP A 53 6.81 -9.99 -3.44
N GLY A 54 5.68 -10.62 -3.81
CA GLY A 54 5.66 -11.96 -4.40
C GLY A 54 5.44 -13.08 -3.38
N ARG A 55 5.59 -12.81 -2.08
CA ARG A 55 5.24 -13.73 -0.99
C ARG A 55 4.37 -13.07 0.06
N TYR A 56 4.83 -11.95 0.60
CA TYR A 56 4.16 -11.23 1.67
C TYR A 56 3.34 -10.09 1.10
N LYS A 57 2.11 -9.95 1.62
CA LYS A 57 1.31 -8.75 1.46
C LYS A 57 1.30 -8.01 2.78
N TYR A 58 1.79 -6.78 2.80
CA TYR A 58 1.69 -5.87 3.93
C TYR A 58 0.82 -4.67 3.56
N CYS A 59 -0.10 -4.30 4.44
CA CYS A 59 -1.00 -3.17 4.28
C CYS A 59 -1.10 -2.40 5.60
N ARG A 60 -1.13 -1.07 5.51
CA ARG A 60 -1.56 -0.21 6.62
C ARG A 60 -2.87 0.47 6.27
N TYR A 61 -3.73 0.61 7.27
CA TYR A 61 -4.95 1.39 7.21
C TYR A 61 -4.78 2.68 7.99
N TYR A 62 -5.29 3.75 7.43
CA TYR A 62 -5.22 5.12 7.95
C TYR A 62 -6.48 5.88 7.54
N GLY A 63 -6.61 7.12 8.00
CA GLY A 63 -7.70 8.00 7.59
C GLY A 63 -9.04 7.73 8.27
N VAL A 64 -9.48 8.65 9.13
CA VAL A 64 -10.84 8.68 9.70
C VAL A 64 -11.47 10.05 9.39
N GLY A 65 -12.67 10.05 8.82
CA GLY A 65 -13.38 11.24 8.36
C GLY A 65 -12.73 11.93 7.15
N GLY A 66 -13.31 13.06 6.72
CA GLY A 66 -12.78 13.86 5.61
C GLY A 66 -12.61 13.08 4.29
N GLY A 67 -11.86 13.67 3.35
CA GLY A 67 -11.60 13.07 2.04
C GLY A 67 -12.78 13.20 1.07
N ALA A 68 -12.96 12.20 0.22
CA ALA A 68 -14.08 12.12 -0.72
C ALA A 68 -14.60 10.68 -0.81
N ASP A 69 -15.89 10.51 -1.09
CA ASP A 69 -16.48 9.19 -1.32
C ASP A 69 -16.05 8.56 -2.65
N ALA A 70 -16.50 7.34 -2.93
CA ALA A 70 -16.20 6.63 -4.17
C ALA A 70 -16.71 7.34 -5.45
N ALA A 71 -17.61 8.33 -5.33
CA ALA A 71 -18.07 9.17 -6.44
C ALA A 71 -17.28 10.49 -6.55
N GLY A 72 -16.29 10.71 -5.69
CA GLY A 72 -15.51 11.93 -5.62
C GLY A 72 -16.22 13.09 -4.92
N VAL A 73 -17.32 12.83 -4.21
CA VAL A 73 -18.02 13.85 -3.44
C VAL A 73 -17.25 14.12 -2.14
N PRO A 74 -16.87 15.39 -1.87
CA PRO A 74 -16.15 15.72 -0.63
C PRO A 74 -16.96 15.36 0.62
N LEU A 75 -16.30 14.71 1.57
CA LEU A 75 -16.84 14.42 2.89
C LEU A 75 -16.55 15.60 3.82
N SER A 76 -17.39 15.76 4.85
CA SER A 76 -17.21 16.82 5.83
C SER A 76 -16.02 16.54 6.75
N GLY A 77 -15.36 17.62 7.19
CA GLY A 77 -14.21 17.56 8.09
C GLY A 77 -12.88 17.31 7.40
N THR A 78 -11.87 16.99 8.19
CA THR A 78 -10.50 16.67 7.74
C THR A 78 -10.19 15.23 8.07
N ILE A 79 -9.31 14.61 7.28
CA ILE A 79 -8.82 13.26 7.55
C ILE A 79 -8.01 13.28 8.86
N GLN A 80 -8.31 12.36 9.77
CA GLN A 80 -7.50 12.07 10.95
C GLN A 80 -6.63 10.85 10.68
N PHE A 81 -5.43 10.78 11.27
CA PHE A 81 -4.45 9.72 11.04
C PHE A 81 -4.07 9.63 9.55
N GLU A 82 -3.32 10.61 9.08
CA GLU A 82 -2.88 10.73 7.69
C GLU A 82 -1.86 9.64 7.31
N PHE A 83 -1.56 9.56 6.01
CA PHE A 83 -0.63 8.57 5.44
C PHE A 83 0.79 8.65 6.05
N ASP A 84 1.18 9.80 6.59
CA ASP A 84 2.47 10.05 7.23
C ASP A 84 2.44 9.99 8.76
N SER A 85 1.31 9.57 9.35
CA SER A 85 1.20 9.36 10.79
C SER A 85 2.17 8.27 11.29
N PRO A 86 2.53 8.28 12.59
CA PRO A 86 3.36 7.25 13.19
C PRO A 86 2.79 5.84 13.03
N PHE A 87 3.67 4.83 13.09
CA PHE A 87 3.31 3.41 13.04
C PHE A 87 2.12 3.05 13.93
N ASP A 88 2.13 3.47 15.20
CA ASP A 88 1.12 3.07 16.19
C ASP A 88 -0.26 3.73 15.94
N ASP A 89 -0.35 4.69 15.02
CA ASP A 89 -1.58 5.37 14.61
C ASP A 89 -2.27 4.69 13.42
N HIS A 90 -1.67 3.64 12.85
CA HIS A 90 -2.25 2.84 11.77
C HIS A 90 -2.79 1.50 12.27
N ASP A 91 -3.78 0.94 11.57
CA ASP A 91 -4.09 -0.48 11.70
C ASP A 91 -3.24 -1.24 10.67
N HIS A 92 -2.80 -2.45 11.01
CA HIS A 92 -1.85 -3.20 10.18
C HIS A 92 -2.40 -4.57 9.81
N GLU A 93 -2.19 -4.93 8.55
CA GLU A 93 -2.44 -6.25 8.03
C GLU A 93 -1.20 -6.80 7.33
N TRP A 94 -0.81 -8.02 7.68
CA TRP A 94 0.34 -8.69 7.10
C TRP A 94 0.07 -10.18 6.91
N TYR A 95 0.23 -10.67 5.68
CA TYR A 95 -0.07 -12.04 5.29
C TYR A 95 1.10 -12.66 4.53
N ASP A 96 1.33 -13.96 4.73
CA ASP A 96 2.21 -14.79 3.90
C ASP A 96 1.35 -15.52 2.86
N LEU A 97 1.23 -14.97 1.64
CA LEU A 97 0.30 -15.51 0.63
C LEU A 97 0.76 -16.86 0.05
N GLN A 98 2.00 -17.27 0.30
CA GLN A 98 2.47 -18.60 -0.08
C GLN A 98 1.89 -19.69 0.85
N GLU A 99 1.74 -19.38 2.14
CA GLU A 99 1.21 -20.31 3.15
C GLU A 99 -0.28 -20.07 3.44
N ASP A 100 -0.77 -18.84 3.26
CA ASP A 100 -2.13 -18.38 3.50
C ASP A 100 -2.65 -17.54 2.31
N PRO A 101 -2.94 -18.19 1.17
CA PRO A 101 -3.39 -17.50 -0.05
C PRO A 101 -4.76 -16.84 0.07
N HIS A 102 -5.45 -17.04 1.20
CA HIS A 102 -6.78 -16.50 1.46
C HIS A 102 -6.78 -15.40 2.52
N GLU A 103 -5.62 -14.96 2.99
CA GLU A 103 -5.46 -13.84 3.93
C GLU A 103 -6.28 -14.05 5.23
N LEU A 104 -6.32 -15.27 5.74
CA LEU A 104 -7.12 -15.63 6.91
C LEU A 104 -6.39 -15.40 8.23
N ILE A 105 -5.05 -15.35 8.21
CA ILE A 105 -4.20 -15.23 9.39
C ILE A 105 -3.37 -13.96 9.29
N ASN A 106 -3.84 -12.88 9.93
CA ASN A 106 -3.09 -11.63 10.00
C ASN A 106 -1.90 -11.75 10.97
N LEU A 107 -0.69 -11.86 10.41
CA LEU A 107 0.58 -11.94 11.13
C LEU A 107 0.89 -10.66 11.92
N ALA A 108 0.27 -9.52 11.58
CA ALA A 108 0.47 -8.26 12.31
C ALA A 108 -0.06 -8.35 13.76
N MET A 109 -0.98 -9.27 14.03
CA MET A 109 -1.52 -9.51 15.37
C MET A 109 -0.59 -10.36 16.24
N ASP A 110 0.45 -10.98 15.66
CA ASP A 110 1.46 -11.76 16.39
C ASP A 110 2.46 -10.83 17.08
N ARG A 111 2.39 -10.78 18.42
CA ARG A 111 3.26 -9.94 19.24
C ARG A 111 4.74 -10.31 19.14
N SER A 112 5.07 -11.56 18.78
CA SER A 112 6.45 -11.99 18.61
C SER A 112 7.11 -11.38 17.36
N ARG A 113 6.31 -10.92 16.40
CA ARG A 113 6.75 -10.38 15.11
C ARG A 113 6.77 -8.87 15.01
N ARG A 114 6.60 -8.14 16.12
CA ARG A 114 6.50 -6.67 16.13
C ARG A 114 7.66 -5.96 15.43
N ASN A 115 8.88 -6.48 15.56
CA ASN A 115 10.04 -5.90 14.89
C ASN A 115 9.97 -6.08 13.38
N GLU A 116 9.59 -7.26 12.90
CA GLU A 116 9.38 -7.55 11.48
C GLU A 116 8.26 -6.68 10.90
N LEU A 117 7.15 -6.53 11.64
CA LEU A 117 6.04 -5.67 11.24
C LEU A 117 6.48 -4.20 11.06
N ARG A 118 7.31 -3.69 11.99
CA ARG A 118 7.90 -2.34 11.85
C ARG A 118 8.81 -2.24 10.63
N THR A 119 9.61 -3.28 10.35
CA THR A 119 10.41 -3.31 9.12
C THR A 119 9.54 -3.25 7.86
N ARG A 120 8.38 -3.94 7.82
CA ARG A 120 7.44 -3.85 6.70
C ARG A 120 6.81 -2.46 6.56
N PHE A 121 6.52 -1.80 7.67
CA PHE A 121 6.07 -0.42 7.66
C PHE A 121 7.14 0.53 7.10
N ASP A 122 8.38 0.41 7.56
CA ASP A 122 9.49 1.23 7.10
C ASP A 122 9.81 0.99 5.61
N GLU A 123 9.71 -0.27 5.15
CA GLU A 123 9.84 -0.65 3.75
C GLU A 123 8.78 0.03 2.87
N LEU A 124 7.50 -0.03 3.25
CA LEU A 124 6.42 0.68 2.57
C LEU A 124 6.69 2.19 2.51
N ARG A 125 7.10 2.80 3.63
CA ARG A 125 7.40 4.25 3.69
C ARG A 125 8.55 4.64 2.76
N ALA A 126 9.59 3.81 2.67
CA ALA A 126 10.71 4.03 1.77
C ALA A 126 10.29 3.95 0.30
N ILE A 127 9.44 2.98 -0.05
CA ILE A 127 8.87 2.84 -1.40
C ILE A 127 8.02 4.05 -1.76
N GLU A 128 7.10 4.45 -0.88
CA GLU A 128 6.21 5.61 -1.10
C GLU A 128 6.99 6.92 -1.27
N ALA A 129 8.09 7.09 -0.53
CA ALA A 129 8.93 8.28 -0.65
C ALA A 129 9.57 8.42 -2.04
N VAL A 130 9.75 7.31 -2.75
CA VAL A 130 10.27 7.28 -4.12
C VAL A 130 9.11 7.41 -5.12
N ASP A 131 8.10 6.56 -5.01
CA ASP A 131 7.02 6.43 -6.01
C ASP A 131 6.08 7.64 -6.02
N TYR A 132 5.90 8.31 -4.88
CA TYR A 132 5.08 9.53 -4.77
C TYR A 132 5.90 10.81 -4.85
N ALA A 133 7.21 10.72 -5.09
CA ALA A 133 8.02 11.90 -5.33
C ALA A 133 7.47 12.66 -6.56
N PRO A 134 7.45 14.01 -6.54
CA PRO A 134 7.08 14.78 -7.71
C PRO A 134 7.92 14.36 -8.91
N ILE A 135 7.26 14.07 -10.03
CA ILE A 135 7.96 13.85 -11.30
C ILE A 135 8.67 15.16 -11.66
N PRO A 136 10.01 15.16 -11.83
CA PRO A 136 10.73 16.36 -12.21
C PRO A 136 10.16 16.95 -13.49
N SER A 137 9.89 18.26 -13.47
CA SER A 137 9.39 19.05 -14.60
C SER A 137 10.37 19.09 -15.77
#